data_AF-A0A956P229-F1
#
_entry.id   AF-A0A956P229-F1
#
_cell.length_a   1.000
_cell.length_b   1.000
_cell.length_c   1.000
_cell.angle_alpha   90.00
_cell.angle_beta   90.00
_cell.angle_gamma   90.00
#
_symmetry.space_group_name_H-M   'P 1'
#
loop_
_entity.id
_entity.type
_entity.pdbx_description
1 polymer ?
#
loop_
_entity_poly.entity_id
_entity_poly.type
_entity_poly.pdbx_seq_one_letter_code
_entity_poly.pdbx_strand_id
1 'polypeptide(L)'
;MATRLGGLLGRAVTDGTLGALGAELEYQRGTGLIGLAVGVTPRLTVALDIPIVSIRTQAALVPDATAATLGRNPATLGDQSAAAYLGQLDVALDALAVRLGEGAFDGDPTLRADAEALLAEGPAFRAALDAFLVDPATASAVLPLASSQDGTDLLGTLAAYRDQFGTRFGVEGFTAQVALPTAAVTDAEVEGLLTAPTGYGFAPTTDPPLVALGDVRLGATYAILDGADGLRAWGEAGVQFPTGTAPRPDVLRDQGTGTREWAIDLGGVVEIARGPIGLRSRIGFRRGFASEREVRIGTVDELLLPASRTTLLQRTPGTLLRLEAFPYLRIADHFALVGTARWMHEGETSWSETLGTTPTSGGVIAAMGEGTSRRALVVGLGLSYAHDGVNREGERRMPVEAGLGIERLAASSGGLVAARLTTTLRFRVYKRLFSR
;
A
#
# COMPACT_ATOMS: atom_id res chain seq x y z
N MET A 1 19.94 9.88 6.93
CA MET A 1 21.24 9.41 6.42
C MET A 1 22.00 10.55 5.76
N ALA A 2 21.59 11.04 4.57
CA ALA A 2 22.32 12.08 3.80
C ALA A 2 22.68 13.35 4.61
N THR A 3 21.76 13.92 5.39
CA THR A 3 22.04 15.10 6.23
C THR A 3 23.10 14.85 7.30
N ARG A 4 23.10 13.66 7.92
CA ARG A 4 24.08 13.32 8.97
C ARG A 4 25.45 13.02 8.39
N LEU A 5 25.48 12.28 7.28
CA LEU A 5 26.72 12.01 6.56
C LEU A 5 27.32 13.29 5.98
N GLY A 6 26.49 14.22 5.49
CA GLY A 6 26.97 15.52 5.02
C GLY A 6 27.53 16.40 6.13
N GLY A 7 26.96 16.32 7.33
CA GLY A 7 27.52 16.94 8.54
C GLY A 7 28.90 16.35 8.90
N LEU A 8 29.07 15.03 8.83
CA LEU A 8 30.35 14.36 9.10
C LEU A 8 31.42 14.66 8.04
N LEU A 9 31.02 14.83 6.78
CA LEU A 9 31.94 15.08 5.66
C LEU A 9 32.20 16.58 5.41
N GLY A 10 31.47 17.48 6.07
CA GLY A 10 31.57 18.92 5.82
C GLY A 10 31.15 19.35 4.40
N ARG A 11 30.44 18.49 3.67
CA ARG A 11 29.97 18.75 2.29
C ARG A 11 28.61 18.10 2.04
N ALA A 12 27.91 18.56 1.00
CA ALA A 12 26.74 17.84 0.50
C ALA A 12 27.17 16.45 -0.01
N VAL A 13 26.36 15.45 0.32
CA VAL A 13 26.56 14.06 -0.08
C VAL A 13 25.76 13.80 -1.35
N THR A 14 26.28 12.97 -2.25
CA THR A 14 25.53 12.43 -3.38
C THR A 14 24.37 11.56 -2.88
N ASP A 15 23.24 11.53 -3.59
CA ASP A 15 22.12 10.67 -3.22
C ASP A 15 22.55 9.20 -3.27
N GLY A 16 22.68 8.58 -2.09
CA GLY A 16 23.00 7.17 -1.96
C GLY A 16 21.82 6.31 -2.43
N THR A 17 22.11 5.24 -3.17
CA THR A 17 21.11 4.33 -3.70
C THR A 17 21.33 2.90 -3.19
N LEU A 18 20.25 2.19 -2.88
CA LEU A 18 20.26 0.75 -2.61
C LEU A 18 20.22 -0.08 -3.89
N GLY A 19 20.22 0.57 -5.05
CA GLY A 19 19.96 -0.03 -6.35
C GLY A 19 18.57 0.30 -6.88
N ALA A 20 18.14 -0.41 -7.92
CA ALA A 20 16.76 -0.34 -8.38
C ALA A 20 15.91 -1.39 -7.66
N LEU A 21 14.60 -1.18 -7.57
CA LEU A 21 13.67 -2.16 -7.05
C LEU A 21 12.60 -2.43 -8.09
N GLY A 22 12.61 -3.62 -8.65
CA GLY A 22 11.49 -4.15 -9.43
C GLY A 22 10.39 -4.61 -8.48
N ALA A 23 9.12 -4.36 -8.83
CA ALA A 23 7.98 -4.88 -8.10
C ALA A 23 7.04 -5.60 -9.05
N GLU A 24 6.82 -6.90 -8.82
CA GLU A 24 5.76 -7.66 -9.44
C GLU A 24 4.62 -7.82 -8.43
N LEU A 25 3.43 -7.35 -8.81
CA LEU A 25 2.25 -7.35 -7.96
C LEU A 25 1.17 -8.22 -8.60
N GLU A 26 0.84 -9.33 -7.95
CA GLU A 26 -0.28 -10.17 -8.34
C GLU A 26 -1.48 -9.93 -7.42
N TYR A 27 -2.63 -9.70 -8.03
CA TYR A 27 -3.91 -9.56 -7.32
C TYR A 27 -4.89 -10.64 -7.76
N GLN A 28 -5.35 -11.43 -6.79
CA GLN A 28 -6.45 -12.35 -6.98
C GLN A 28 -7.63 -11.92 -6.11
N ARG A 29 -8.81 -11.85 -6.71
CA ARG A 29 -10.05 -11.53 -6.01
C ARG A 29 -11.18 -12.44 -6.44
N GLY A 30 -11.67 -13.24 -5.51
CA GLY A 30 -12.90 -14.03 -5.66
C GLY A 30 -14.05 -13.36 -4.92
N THR A 31 -15.24 -13.33 -5.53
CA THR A 31 -16.46 -12.84 -4.84
C THR A 31 -17.58 -13.87 -4.97
N GLY A 32 -18.00 -14.43 -3.83
CA GLY A 32 -19.26 -15.16 -3.69
C GLY A 32 -20.35 -14.22 -3.20
N LEU A 33 -21.53 -14.26 -3.80
CA LEU A 33 -22.67 -13.45 -3.37
C LEU A 33 -23.82 -14.34 -2.94
N ILE A 34 -24.26 -14.17 -1.69
CA ILE A 34 -25.49 -14.77 -1.17
C ILE A 34 -26.55 -13.67 -1.13
N GLY A 35 -27.62 -13.86 -1.91
CA GLY A 35 -28.73 -12.91 -2.01
C GLY A 35 -30.02 -13.46 -1.42
N LEU A 36 -30.75 -12.62 -0.70
CA LEU A 36 -32.12 -12.87 -0.25
C LEU A 36 -33.02 -11.79 -0.83
N ALA A 37 -34.05 -12.16 -1.59
CA ALA A 37 -34.94 -11.20 -2.22
C ALA A 37 -36.40 -11.47 -1.86
N VAL A 38 -37.13 -10.40 -1.55
CA VAL A 38 -38.53 -10.44 -1.18
C VAL A 38 -39.35 -9.50 -2.06
N GLY A 39 -40.30 -10.06 -2.80
CA GLY A 39 -41.30 -9.29 -3.53
C GLY A 39 -42.32 -8.72 -2.55
N VAL A 40 -42.25 -7.41 -2.30
CA VAL A 40 -43.16 -6.68 -1.40
C VAL A 40 -44.47 -6.36 -2.10
N THR A 41 -44.40 -5.99 -3.39
CA THR A 41 -45.56 -5.80 -4.27
C THR A 41 -45.27 -6.45 -5.63
N PRO A 42 -46.24 -6.53 -6.57
CA PRO A 42 -45.97 -7.03 -7.92
C PRO A 42 -44.87 -6.26 -8.67
N ARG A 43 -44.62 -5.00 -8.28
CA ARG A 43 -43.61 -4.13 -8.90
C ARG A 43 -42.40 -3.88 -8.02
N LEU A 44 -42.50 -4.03 -6.70
CA LEU A 44 -41.43 -3.69 -5.76
C LEU A 44 -40.81 -4.96 -5.16
N THR A 45 -39.51 -5.12 -5.34
CA THR A 45 -38.69 -6.15 -4.69
C THR A 45 -37.65 -5.49 -3.82
N VAL A 46 -37.44 -6.03 -2.62
CA VAL A 46 -36.34 -5.65 -1.72
C VAL A 46 -35.37 -6.81 -1.63
N ALA A 47 -34.07 -6.55 -1.70
CA ALA A 47 -33.04 -7.57 -1.70
C ALA A 47 -31.90 -7.22 -0.73
N LEU A 48 -31.44 -8.24 0.00
CA LEU A 48 -30.23 -8.20 0.81
C LEU A 48 -29.15 -9.01 0.09
N ASP A 49 -27.99 -8.40 -0.11
CA ASP A 49 -26.85 -8.96 -0.82
C ASP A 49 -25.66 -9.02 0.15
N ILE A 50 -25.20 -10.24 0.45
CA ILE A 50 -24.11 -10.54 1.39
C ILE A 50 -22.92 -11.09 0.60
N PRO A 51 -21.90 -10.27 0.31
CA PRO A 51 -20.70 -10.73 -0.38
C PRO A 51 -19.74 -11.44 0.60
N ILE A 52 -19.21 -12.57 0.17
CA ILE A 52 -18.06 -13.24 0.76
C ILE A 52 -16.89 -13.01 -0.21
N VAL A 53 -15.86 -12.32 0.23
CA VAL A 53 -14.75 -11.89 -0.61
C VAL A 53 -13.50 -12.62 -0.18
N SER A 54 -12.82 -13.23 -1.15
CA SER A 54 -11.48 -13.75 -1.01
C SER A 54 -10.52 -12.79 -1.72
N ILE A 55 -9.52 -12.30 -1.01
CA ILE A 55 -8.45 -11.47 -1.57
C ILE A 55 -7.10 -12.13 -1.32
N ARG A 56 -6.22 -12.01 -2.32
CA ARG A 56 -4.81 -12.31 -2.20
C ARG A 56 -4.04 -11.22 -2.93
N THR A 57 -3.08 -10.63 -2.23
CA THR A 57 -2.09 -9.74 -2.82
C THR A 57 -0.74 -10.37 -2.60
N GLN A 58 -0.02 -10.63 -3.69
CA GLN A 58 1.36 -11.08 -3.63
C GLN A 58 2.24 -10.00 -4.23
N ALA A 59 3.29 -9.64 -3.52
CA ALA A 59 4.32 -8.73 -4.01
C ALA A 59 5.63 -9.50 -4.04
N ALA A 60 6.26 -9.55 -5.21
CA ALA A 60 7.66 -9.93 -5.34
C ALA A 60 8.45 -8.66 -5.60
N LEU A 61 9.32 -8.30 -4.65
CA LEU A 61 10.23 -7.18 -4.78
C LEU A 61 11.59 -7.74 -5.17
N VAL A 62 12.06 -7.39 -6.35
CA VAL A 62 13.33 -7.86 -6.92
C VAL A 62 14.31 -6.69 -6.87
N PRO A 63 15.23 -6.67 -5.89
CA PRO A 63 16.25 -5.65 -5.86
C PRO A 63 17.27 -5.89 -6.98
N ASP A 64 17.70 -4.82 -7.61
CA ASP A 64 18.80 -4.78 -8.55
C ASP A 64 19.91 -3.91 -7.95
N ALA A 65 20.90 -4.57 -7.37
CA ALA A 65 22.02 -3.94 -6.70
C ALA A 65 23.12 -3.43 -7.66
N THR A 66 22.95 -3.53 -8.99
CA THR A 66 24.01 -3.22 -9.96
C THR A 66 24.55 -1.78 -9.84
N ALA A 67 23.70 -0.84 -9.44
CA ALA A 67 24.08 0.56 -9.22
C ALA A 67 24.12 0.95 -7.73
N ALA A 68 24.06 -0.01 -6.81
CA ALA A 68 23.97 0.28 -5.37
C ALA A 68 25.25 0.93 -4.82
N THR A 69 25.08 2.00 -4.06
CA THR A 69 26.17 2.69 -3.33
C THR A 69 26.04 2.55 -1.83
N LEU A 70 24.99 1.88 -1.35
CA LEU A 70 24.70 1.64 0.07
C LEU A 70 24.66 0.13 0.38
N GLY A 71 25.09 -0.23 1.58
CA GLY A 71 25.01 -1.59 2.14
C GLY A 71 24.50 -1.56 3.57
N ARG A 72 24.23 -2.74 4.15
CA ARG A 72 23.71 -2.85 5.52
C ARG A 72 24.78 -2.44 6.53
N ASN A 73 24.39 -1.64 7.53
CA ASN A 73 25.32 -1.20 8.58
C ASN A 73 25.91 -2.40 9.35
N PRO A 74 27.25 -2.63 9.31
CA PRO A 74 27.89 -3.75 10.01
C PRO A 74 27.63 -3.79 11.52
N ALA A 75 27.45 -2.65 12.17
CA ALA A 75 27.13 -2.60 13.61
C ALA A 75 25.81 -3.31 13.93
N THR A 76 24.83 -3.25 13.01
CA THR A 76 23.55 -3.97 13.14
C THR A 76 23.68 -5.49 12.96
N LEU A 77 24.83 -5.94 12.46
CA LEU A 77 25.20 -7.34 12.30
C LEU A 77 26.13 -7.84 13.42
N GLY A 78 26.40 -7.00 14.42
CA GLY A 78 27.26 -7.32 15.57
C GLY A 78 28.74 -6.98 15.39
N ASP A 79 29.11 -6.27 14.32
CA ASP A 79 30.48 -5.76 14.14
C ASP A 79 30.81 -4.68 15.20
N GLN A 80 31.98 -4.81 15.84
CA GLN A 80 32.41 -3.96 16.95
C GLN A 80 33.44 -2.89 16.56
N SER A 81 33.80 -2.78 15.27
CA SER A 81 34.85 -1.88 14.80
C SER A 81 34.52 -0.40 15.05
N ALA A 82 33.27 0.00 14.82
CA ALA A 82 32.80 1.36 15.10
C ALA A 82 32.81 1.66 16.61
N ALA A 83 32.37 0.72 17.45
CA ALA A 83 32.43 0.88 18.90
C ALA A 83 33.87 0.97 19.42
N ALA A 84 34.79 0.17 18.87
CA ALA A 84 36.21 0.21 19.19
C ALA A 84 36.86 1.54 18.77
N TYR A 85 36.49 2.08 17.59
CA TYR A 85 36.94 3.40 17.15
C TYR A 85 36.48 4.51 18.10
N LEU A 86 35.20 4.53 18.47
CA LEU A 86 34.65 5.51 19.41
C LEU A 86 35.30 5.43 20.79
N GLY A 87 35.56 4.22 21.30
CA GLY A 87 36.25 4.03 22.57
C GLY A 87 37.70 4.52 22.54
N GLN A 88 38.43 4.27 21.44
CA GLN A 88 39.80 4.80 21.30
C GLN A 88 39.83 6.31 21.07
N LEU A 89 38.80 6.88 20.42
CA LEU A 89 38.64 8.32 20.28
C LEU A 89 38.47 9.00 21.64
N ASP A 90 37.63 8.45 22.53
CA ASP A 90 37.46 8.97 23.89
C ASP A 90 38.79 8.98 24.65
N VAL A 91 39.54 7.86 24.62
CA VAL A 91 40.87 7.76 25.25
C VAL A 91 41.88 8.76 24.65
N ALA A 92 41.85 8.96 23.32
CA ALA A 92 42.76 9.88 22.64
C ALA A 92 42.46 11.35 22.97
N LEU A 93 41.18 11.72 23.11
CA LEU A 93 40.77 13.06 23.56
C LEU A 93 41.22 13.33 25.00
N ASP A 94 41.04 12.37 25.90
CA ASP A 94 41.52 12.50 27.28
C ASP A 94 43.04 12.65 27.35
N ALA A 95 43.78 11.83 26.59
CA ALA A 95 45.25 11.93 26.52
C ALA A 95 45.72 13.28 25.94
N LEU A 96 45.03 13.82 24.94
CA LEU A 96 45.31 15.14 24.39
C LEU A 96 45.08 16.25 25.42
N ALA A 97 43.99 16.17 26.19
CA ALA A 97 43.69 17.12 27.26
C ALA A 97 44.76 17.11 28.37
N VAL A 98 45.25 15.92 28.77
CA VAL A 98 46.35 15.79 29.73
C VAL A 98 47.62 16.46 29.20
N ARG A 99 48.03 16.15 27.96
CA ARG A 99 49.24 16.73 27.35
C ARG A 99 49.15 18.26 27.23
N LEU A 100 47.97 18.79 26.89
CA LEU A 100 47.73 20.23 26.86
C LEU A 100 47.86 20.85 28.25
N GLY A 101 47.32 20.20 29.29
CA GLY A 101 47.43 20.64 30.68
C GLY A 101 48.85 20.58 31.25
N GLU A 102 49.67 19.63 30.78
CA GLU A 102 51.09 19.49 31.14
C GLU A 102 52.03 20.47 30.39
N GLY A 103 51.49 21.32 29.51
CA GLY A 103 52.27 22.31 28.76
C GLY A 103 53.05 21.74 27.57
N ALA A 104 52.67 20.56 27.06
CA ALA A 104 53.38 19.88 25.97
C ALA A 104 53.44 20.69 24.65
N PHE A 105 52.60 21.73 24.51
CA PHE A 105 52.49 22.56 23.32
C PHE A 105 52.89 24.04 23.55
N ASP A 106 53.43 24.39 24.72
CA ASP A 106 53.75 25.79 25.07
C ASP A 106 54.86 26.41 24.19
N GLY A 107 55.67 25.57 23.54
CA GLY A 107 56.69 25.98 22.58
C GLY A 107 56.18 26.29 21.18
N ASP A 108 54.92 25.96 20.86
CA ASP A 108 54.30 26.17 19.54
C ASP A 108 52.85 26.67 19.70
N PRO A 109 52.62 27.99 19.62
CA PRO A 109 51.29 28.58 19.75
C PRO A 109 50.27 28.08 18.72
N THR A 110 50.71 27.69 17.53
CA THR A 110 49.83 27.18 16.48
C THR A 110 49.38 25.76 16.82
N LEU A 111 50.31 24.89 17.21
CA LEU A 111 50.01 23.52 17.62
C LEU A 111 49.11 23.48 18.87
N ARG A 112 49.31 24.41 19.80
CA ARG A 112 48.45 24.59 20.97
C ARG A 112 47.02 24.98 20.59
N ALA A 113 46.86 25.97 19.71
CA ALA A 113 45.54 26.40 19.25
C ALA A 113 44.79 25.27 18.53
N ASP A 114 45.49 24.46 17.72
CA ASP A 114 44.90 23.29 17.06
C ASP A 114 44.46 22.21 18.06
N ALA A 115 45.24 21.97 19.11
CA ALA A 115 44.89 21.02 20.18
C ALA A 115 43.64 21.51 20.95
N GLU A 116 43.57 22.81 21.27
CA GLU A 116 42.40 23.43 21.92
C GLU A 116 41.15 23.33 21.03
N ALA A 117 41.27 23.59 19.73
CA ALA A 117 40.17 23.44 18.78
C ALA A 117 39.69 21.99 18.67
N LEU A 118 40.60 21.03 18.58
CA LEU A 118 40.26 19.61 18.48
C LEU A 118 39.56 19.10 19.75
N LEU A 119 39.96 19.56 20.94
CA LEU A 119 39.29 19.23 22.19
C LEU A 119 37.89 19.86 22.30
N ALA A 120 37.67 21.03 21.68
CA ALA A 120 36.37 21.66 21.63
C ALA A 120 35.40 20.94 20.66
N GLU A 121 35.89 20.52 19.48
CA GLU A 121 35.07 19.90 18.43
C GLU A 121 34.91 18.37 18.60
N GLY A 122 35.89 17.71 19.21
CA GLY A 122 35.97 16.25 19.33
C GLY A 122 34.76 15.58 19.97
N PRO A 123 34.22 16.08 21.09
CA PRO A 123 33.01 15.51 21.69
C PRO A 123 31.79 15.56 20.77
N ALA A 124 31.63 16.64 19.99
CA ALA A 124 30.54 16.79 19.03
C ALA A 124 30.71 15.84 17.84
N PHE A 125 31.94 15.72 17.32
CA PHE A 125 32.27 14.77 16.26
C PHE A 125 32.01 13.33 16.70
N ARG A 126 32.45 12.95 17.91
CA ARG A 126 32.15 11.64 18.52
C ARG A 126 30.65 11.41 18.55
N ALA A 127 29.88 12.33 19.13
CA ALA A 127 28.43 12.15 19.32
C ALA A 127 27.70 12.00 17.98
N ALA A 128 28.10 12.76 16.96
CA ALA A 128 27.57 12.64 15.61
C ALA A 128 27.90 11.27 14.98
N LEU A 129 29.11 10.76 15.21
CA LEU A 129 29.55 9.46 14.69
C LEU A 129 28.84 8.29 15.38
N ASP A 130 28.65 8.37 16.70
CA ASP A 130 27.89 7.40 17.49
C ASP A 130 26.43 7.33 17.02
N ALA A 131 25.76 8.48 16.91
CA ALA A 131 24.39 8.60 16.39
C ALA A 131 24.22 8.17 14.92
N PHE A 132 25.31 8.08 14.17
CA PHE A 132 25.30 7.63 12.77
C PHE A 132 25.57 6.13 12.65
N LEU A 133 26.55 5.60 13.40
CA LEU A 133 27.06 4.25 13.23
C LEU A 133 26.52 3.23 14.23
N VAL A 134 26.34 3.59 15.50
CA VAL A 134 26.22 2.61 16.61
C VAL A 134 24.94 2.76 17.42
N ASP A 135 24.49 3.99 17.72
CA ASP A 135 23.34 4.24 18.61
C ASP A 135 22.09 3.43 18.19
N PRO A 136 21.59 2.49 19.01
CA PRO A 136 20.42 1.68 18.68
C PRO A 136 19.16 2.48 18.32
N ALA A 137 19.02 3.71 18.84
CA ALA A 137 17.85 4.54 18.59
C ALA A 137 17.97 5.37 17.31
N THR A 138 19.19 5.71 16.89
CA THR A 138 19.40 6.69 15.82
C THR A 138 20.31 6.23 14.70
N ALA A 139 21.12 5.19 14.87
CA ALA A 139 22.05 4.70 13.87
C ALA A 139 21.36 4.43 12.52
N SER A 140 22.09 4.71 11.45
CA SER A 140 21.60 4.43 10.11
C SER A 140 21.54 2.92 9.88
N ALA A 141 20.41 2.40 9.42
CA ALA A 141 20.28 0.98 9.07
C ALA A 141 21.16 0.58 7.87
N VAL A 142 21.49 1.56 7.02
CA VAL A 142 22.34 1.42 5.83
C VAL A 142 23.44 2.48 5.82
N LEU A 143 24.62 2.12 5.33
CA LEU A 143 25.80 2.97 5.22
C LEU A 143 26.35 2.94 3.79
N PRO A 144 27.15 3.94 3.37
CA PRO A 144 27.85 3.89 2.09
C PRO A 144 28.73 2.64 2.00
N LEU A 145 28.80 2.04 0.81
CA LEU A 145 29.75 0.97 0.56
C LEU A 145 31.17 1.49 0.71
N ALA A 146 32.07 0.68 1.26
CA ALA A 146 33.48 1.03 1.38
C ALA A 146 34.13 1.39 0.02
N SER A 147 33.59 0.84 -1.08
CA SER A 147 34.01 1.14 -2.46
C SER A 147 33.31 2.34 -3.11
N SER A 148 32.28 2.90 -2.48
CA SER A 148 31.59 4.10 -2.99
C SER A 148 32.42 5.36 -2.73
N GLN A 149 32.17 6.44 -3.46
CA GLN A 149 32.83 7.73 -3.23
C GLN A 149 32.62 8.22 -1.79
N ASP A 150 31.37 8.23 -1.32
CA ASP A 150 31.05 8.71 0.02
C ASP A 150 31.58 7.77 1.12
N GLY A 151 31.71 6.47 0.86
CA GLY A 151 32.37 5.54 1.78
C GLY A 151 33.88 5.72 1.85
N THR A 152 34.53 5.94 0.69
CA THR A 152 35.96 6.25 0.61
C THR A 152 36.28 7.55 1.34
N ASP A 153 35.46 8.58 1.14
CA ASP A 153 35.64 9.88 1.79
C ASP A 153 35.41 9.79 3.30
N LEU A 154 34.40 9.05 3.75
CA LEU A 154 34.16 8.83 5.18
C LEU A 154 35.33 8.09 5.84
N LEU A 155 35.81 7.00 5.24
CA LEU A 155 36.97 6.26 5.75
C LEU A 155 38.23 7.13 5.74
N GLY A 156 38.42 7.97 4.71
CA GLY A 156 39.52 8.92 4.62
C GLY A 156 39.48 9.96 5.74
N THR A 157 38.31 10.57 5.98
CA THR A 157 38.10 11.53 7.08
C THR A 157 38.37 10.89 8.44
N LEU A 158 37.86 9.69 8.68
CA LEU A 158 38.08 8.97 9.94
C LEU A 158 39.56 8.60 10.13
N ALA A 159 40.25 8.15 9.07
CA ALA A 159 41.67 7.86 9.12
C ALA A 159 42.50 9.12 9.40
N ALA A 160 42.22 10.23 8.70
CA ALA A 160 42.91 11.51 8.94
C ALA A 160 42.67 12.02 10.36
N TYR A 161 41.43 11.92 10.86
CA TYR A 161 41.07 12.32 12.21
C TYR A 161 41.73 11.46 13.30
N ARG A 162 41.95 10.18 13.03
CA ARG A 162 42.74 9.29 13.90
C ARG A 162 44.23 9.65 13.83
N ASP A 163 44.78 9.77 12.63
CA ASP A 163 46.22 9.90 12.41
C ASP A 163 46.77 11.23 12.95
N GLN A 164 45.95 12.29 13.02
CA GLN A 164 46.37 13.57 13.63
C GLN A 164 46.76 13.42 15.11
N PHE A 165 46.12 12.52 15.87
CA PHE A 165 46.45 12.30 17.28
C PHE A 165 47.90 11.84 17.45
N GLY A 166 48.32 10.84 16.67
CA GLY A 166 49.70 10.33 16.72
C GLY A 166 50.71 11.26 16.04
N THR A 167 50.40 11.73 14.83
CA THR A 167 51.37 12.44 13.98
C THR A 167 51.56 13.91 14.35
N ARG A 168 50.51 14.58 14.84
CA ARG A 168 50.54 16.02 15.17
C ARG A 168 50.66 16.24 16.68
N PHE A 169 49.96 15.45 17.49
CA PHE A 169 49.86 15.69 18.94
C PHE A 169 50.65 14.70 19.82
N GLY A 170 51.24 13.66 19.23
CA GLY A 170 52.04 12.67 19.96
C GLY A 170 51.21 11.80 20.92
N VAL A 171 49.94 11.57 20.61
CA VAL A 171 49.03 10.68 21.34
C VAL A 171 49.08 9.30 20.69
N GLU A 172 49.58 8.30 21.41
CA GLU A 172 49.73 6.93 20.93
C GLU A 172 48.49 6.06 21.24
N GLY A 173 48.36 4.92 20.54
CA GLY A 173 47.35 3.89 20.84
C GLY A 173 46.04 3.99 20.06
N PHE A 174 45.77 5.09 19.35
CA PHE A 174 44.59 5.21 18.49
C PHE A 174 44.84 4.56 17.12
N THR A 175 44.43 3.30 16.98
CA THR A 175 44.68 2.44 15.80
C THR A 175 43.43 1.83 15.19
N ALA A 176 42.30 1.84 15.92
CA ALA A 176 41.04 1.29 15.47
C ALA A 176 40.58 1.92 14.15
N GLN A 177 39.84 1.13 13.38
CA GLN A 177 39.23 1.53 12.11
C GLN A 177 37.75 1.23 12.16
N VAL A 178 36.95 2.05 11.48
CA VAL A 178 35.52 1.78 11.27
C VAL A 178 35.38 0.87 10.05
N ALA A 179 34.62 -0.22 10.18
CA ALA A 179 34.22 -1.03 9.04
C ALA A 179 32.97 -0.42 8.39
N LEU A 180 33.03 -0.21 7.07
CA LEU A 180 31.87 0.07 6.23
C LEU A 180 31.44 -1.21 5.48
N PRO A 181 30.18 -1.31 5.06
CA PRO A 181 29.71 -2.45 4.28
C PRO A 181 30.53 -2.62 2.99
N THR A 182 30.93 -3.85 2.68
CA THR A 182 31.71 -4.19 1.47
C THR A 182 30.83 -4.72 0.33
N ALA A 183 29.58 -5.03 0.61
CA ALA A 183 28.60 -5.52 -0.34
C ALA A 183 27.28 -4.75 -0.23
N ALA A 184 26.59 -4.62 -1.36
CA ALA A 184 25.24 -4.09 -1.40
C ALA A 184 24.27 -4.97 -0.60
N VAL A 185 23.13 -4.39 -0.23
CA VAL A 185 22.08 -5.10 0.52
C VAL A 185 21.57 -6.29 -0.30
N THR A 186 21.54 -7.47 0.32
CA THR A 186 21.01 -8.70 -0.29
C THR A 186 19.47 -8.74 -0.28
N ASP A 187 18.85 -9.60 -1.09
CA ASP A 187 17.39 -9.76 -1.17
C ASP A 187 16.74 -9.98 0.21
N ALA A 188 17.32 -10.87 1.02
CA ALA A 188 16.84 -11.17 2.37
C ALA A 188 16.96 -9.96 3.31
N GLU A 189 17.94 -9.09 3.10
CA GLU A 189 18.13 -7.89 3.90
C GLU A 189 17.20 -6.76 3.45
N VAL A 190 16.90 -6.65 2.15
CA VAL A 190 15.83 -5.77 1.64
C VAL A 190 14.49 -6.19 2.23
N GLU A 191 14.17 -7.48 2.26
CA GLU A 191 12.97 -8.00 2.92
C GLU A 191 12.97 -7.68 4.43
N GLY A 192 14.11 -7.81 5.10
CA GLY A 192 14.28 -7.39 6.49
C GLY A 192 14.01 -5.89 6.71
N LEU A 193 14.49 -5.03 5.81
CA LEU A 193 14.24 -3.58 5.87
C LEU A 193 12.78 -3.22 5.59
N LEU A 194 12.12 -3.98 4.71
CA LEU A 194 10.71 -3.79 4.37
C LEU A 194 9.78 -4.19 5.52
N THR A 195 10.11 -5.27 6.22
CA THR A 195 9.31 -5.80 7.34
C THR A 195 9.62 -5.12 8.68
N ALA A 196 10.80 -4.51 8.83
CA ALA A 196 11.19 -3.80 10.04
C ALA A 196 10.20 -2.68 10.40
N PRO A 197 9.66 -2.65 11.64
CA PRO A 197 8.73 -1.59 12.08
C PRO A 197 9.35 -0.19 12.05
N THR A 198 10.67 -0.08 12.22
CA THR A 198 11.43 1.16 12.13
C THR A 198 11.67 1.62 10.68
N GLY A 199 11.42 0.74 9.70
CA GLY A 199 11.52 1.01 8.27
C GLY A 199 10.14 1.14 7.62
N TYR A 200 9.83 0.22 6.71
CA TYR A 200 8.55 0.22 6.01
C TYR A 200 7.44 -0.54 6.75
N GLY A 201 7.77 -1.42 7.69
CA GLY A 201 6.79 -2.18 8.48
C GLY A 201 5.71 -2.84 7.62
N PHE A 202 6.07 -3.41 6.48
CA PHE A 202 5.14 -4.19 5.66
C PHE A 202 5.00 -5.60 6.25
N ALA A 203 3.78 -6.13 6.24
CA ALA A 203 3.51 -7.51 6.57
C ALA A 203 4.19 -8.44 5.53
N PRO A 204 4.60 -9.65 5.94
CA PRO A 204 5.18 -10.64 5.03
C PRO A 204 4.28 -10.93 3.83
N THR A 205 4.86 -11.11 2.65
CA THR A 205 4.15 -11.33 1.38
C THR A 205 3.57 -12.74 1.23
N THR A 206 3.79 -13.60 2.23
CA THR A 206 3.36 -15.01 2.28
C THR A 206 2.02 -15.24 2.99
N ASP A 207 1.28 -14.18 3.33
CA ASP A 207 0.01 -14.32 4.04
C ASP A 207 -1.01 -15.16 3.25
N PRO A 208 -1.75 -16.06 3.91
CA PRO A 208 -2.82 -16.83 3.27
C PRO A 208 -3.92 -15.87 2.77
N PRO A 209 -4.69 -16.26 1.73
CA PRO A 209 -5.75 -15.42 1.21
C PRO A 209 -6.76 -15.08 2.30
N LEU A 210 -7.04 -13.78 2.49
CA LEU A 210 -8.06 -13.32 3.42
C LEU A 210 -9.43 -13.65 2.82
N VAL A 211 -10.22 -14.44 3.56
CA VAL A 211 -11.63 -14.72 3.25
C VAL A 211 -12.47 -14.12 4.36
N ALA A 212 -13.24 -13.08 4.03
CA ALA A 212 -14.15 -12.45 4.97
C ALA A 212 -15.39 -11.91 4.27
N LEU A 213 -16.36 -11.44 5.05
CA LEU A 213 -17.50 -10.70 4.50
C LEU A 213 -16.99 -9.42 3.83
N GLY A 214 -17.57 -9.08 2.68
CA GLY A 214 -17.46 -7.75 2.11
C GLY A 214 -18.54 -6.82 2.67
N ASP A 215 -18.74 -5.70 1.98
CA ASP A 215 -19.78 -4.74 2.35
C ASP A 215 -21.17 -5.24 1.95
N VAL A 216 -22.03 -5.47 2.93
CA VAL A 216 -23.43 -5.89 2.75
C VAL A 216 -24.23 -4.77 2.08
N ARG A 217 -25.19 -5.13 1.22
CA ARG A 217 -26.08 -4.18 0.56
C ARG A 217 -27.54 -4.51 0.76
N LEU A 218 -28.34 -3.49 1.02
CA LEU A 218 -29.79 -3.55 0.98
C LEU A 218 -30.26 -2.73 -0.22
N GLY A 219 -30.93 -3.39 -1.17
CA GLY A 219 -31.43 -2.80 -2.39
C GLY A 219 -32.95 -2.91 -2.49
N ALA A 220 -33.53 -2.00 -3.26
CA ALA A 220 -34.90 -2.02 -3.72
C ALA A 220 -34.92 -1.88 -5.25
N THR A 221 -35.77 -2.67 -5.90
CA THR A 221 -35.97 -2.66 -7.35
C THR A 221 -37.45 -2.46 -7.64
N TYR A 222 -37.77 -1.48 -8.48
CA TYR A 222 -39.13 -1.15 -8.89
C TYR A 222 -39.31 -1.38 -10.39
N ALA A 223 -40.24 -2.25 -10.77
CA ALA A 223 -40.61 -2.49 -12.16
C ALA A 223 -41.40 -1.30 -12.73
N ILE A 224 -40.83 -0.67 -13.75
CA ILE A 224 -41.41 0.49 -14.45
C ILE A 224 -42.23 -0.01 -15.65
N LEU A 225 -41.61 -0.88 -16.46
CA LEU A 225 -42.22 -1.50 -17.63
C LEU A 225 -42.11 -3.01 -17.52
N ASP A 226 -43.25 -3.69 -17.70
CA ASP A 226 -43.35 -5.14 -17.63
C ASP A 226 -43.94 -5.71 -18.93
N GLY A 227 -43.07 -5.87 -19.93
CA GLY A 227 -43.15 -7.01 -20.85
C GLY A 227 -44.03 -6.94 -22.08
N ALA A 228 -44.58 -5.79 -22.48
CA ALA A 228 -45.12 -5.67 -23.85
C ALA A 228 -43.94 -5.67 -24.85
N ASP A 229 -43.96 -6.57 -25.82
CA ASP A 229 -42.98 -6.70 -26.92
C ASP A 229 -41.53 -7.03 -26.52
N GLY A 230 -41.32 -7.65 -25.35
CA GLY A 230 -39.99 -8.09 -24.92
C GLY A 230 -39.12 -6.99 -24.33
N LEU A 231 -39.67 -5.78 -24.13
CA LEU A 231 -39.04 -4.67 -23.42
C LEU A 231 -39.42 -4.70 -21.94
N ARG A 232 -38.44 -4.55 -21.07
CA ARG A 232 -38.61 -4.44 -19.61
C ARG A 232 -37.72 -3.34 -19.05
N ALA A 233 -38.18 -2.68 -18.00
CA ALA A 233 -37.41 -1.63 -17.35
C ALA A 233 -37.64 -1.62 -15.84
N TRP A 234 -36.56 -1.38 -15.10
CA TRP A 234 -36.56 -1.31 -13.64
C TRP A 234 -35.75 -0.12 -13.15
N GLY A 235 -36.22 0.52 -12.07
CA GLY A 235 -35.42 1.42 -11.25
C GLY A 235 -34.79 0.67 -10.08
N GLU A 236 -33.54 1.00 -9.76
CA GLU A 236 -32.77 0.39 -8.66
C GLU A 236 -32.33 1.48 -7.68
N ALA A 237 -32.45 1.22 -6.38
CA ALA A 237 -31.90 2.06 -5.32
C ALA A 237 -31.37 1.17 -4.19
N GLY A 238 -30.32 1.59 -3.49
CA GLY A 238 -29.77 0.79 -2.41
C GLY A 238 -28.81 1.53 -1.49
N VAL A 239 -28.52 0.88 -0.37
CA VAL A 239 -27.57 1.34 0.65
C VAL A 239 -26.56 0.24 0.90
N GLN A 240 -25.29 0.61 0.95
CA GLN A 240 -24.19 -0.24 1.36
C GLN A 240 -23.83 0.03 2.82
N PHE A 241 -23.64 -1.05 3.58
CA PHE A 241 -23.19 -1.04 4.97
C PHE A 241 -21.67 -1.28 5.05
N PRO A 242 -20.96 -0.64 5.99
CA PRO A 242 -19.50 -0.77 6.15
C PRO A 242 -19.11 -2.05 6.90
N THR A 243 -19.53 -3.23 6.40
CA THR A 243 -19.29 -4.53 7.07
C THR A 243 -18.00 -5.20 6.63
N GLY A 244 -17.41 -4.81 5.50
CA GLY A 244 -16.14 -5.36 5.02
C GLY A 244 -14.94 -4.82 5.78
N THR A 245 -13.78 -5.44 5.55
CA THR A 245 -12.50 -4.95 6.04
C THR A 245 -11.96 -3.92 5.07
N ALA A 246 -11.50 -2.78 5.60
CA ALA A 246 -10.80 -1.79 4.80
C ALA A 246 -9.41 -2.32 4.42
N PRO A 247 -8.84 -1.85 3.30
CA PRO A 247 -7.47 -2.22 2.96
C PRO A 247 -6.47 -1.70 3.98
N ARG A 248 -5.58 -2.59 4.43
CA ARG A 248 -4.56 -2.35 5.43
C ARG A 248 -3.40 -1.51 4.89
N PRO A 249 -2.84 -0.58 5.70
CA PRO A 249 -1.69 0.24 5.29
C PRO A 249 -0.36 -0.54 5.28
N ASP A 250 -0.26 -1.63 6.02
CA ASP A 250 0.93 -2.47 6.16
C ASP A 250 0.99 -3.62 5.16
N VAL A 251 0.03 -3.75 4.25
CA VAL A 251 0.07 -4.72 3.15
C VAL A 251 0.15 -3.93 1.85
N LEU A 252 1.20 -4.19 1.05
CA LEU A 252 1.44 -3.48 -0.20
C LEU A 252 0.20 -3.53 -1.10
N ARG A 253 -0.44 -2.37 -1.30
CA ARG A 253 -1.60 -2.20 -2.17
C ARG A 253 -2.74 -3.18 -1.85
N ASP A 254 -3.00 -3.43 -0.57
CA ASP A 254 -4.17 -4.19 -0.16
C ASP A 254 -5.46 -3.62 -0.77
N GLN A 255 -6.43 -4.50 -1.02
CA GLN A 255 -7.75 -4.14 -1.51
C GLN A 255 -8.85 -4.26 -0.44
N GLY A 256 -8.58 -4.90 0.70
CA GLY A 256 -9.59 -5.22 1.69
C GLY A 256 -10.74 -6.07 1.13
N THR A 257 -11.65 -6.54 1.98
CA THR A 257 -12.88 -7.21 1.51
C THR A 257 -13.98 -6.22 1.15
N GLY A 258 -13.88 -4.98 1.64
CA GLY A 258 -14.79 -3.88 1.35
C GLY A 258 -14.09 -2.53 1.42
N THR A 259 -14.85 -1.45 1.29
CA THR A 259 -14.35 -0.09 1.50
C THR A 259 -14.55 0.39 2.92
N ARG A 260 -15.33 -0.36 3.74
CA ARG A 260 -15.69 0.00 5.13
C ARG A 260 -16.30 1.40 5.22
N GLU A 261 -17.10 1.74 4.21
CA GLU A 261 -17.80 3.02 4.12
C GLU A 261 -19.28 2.80 3.85
N TRP A 262 -20.10 3.72 4.34
CA TRP A 262 -21.49 3.81 3.89
C TRP A 262 -21.53 4.32 2.46
N ALA A 263 -22.45 3.81 1.65
CA ALA A 263 -22.70 4.35 0.32
C ALA A 263 -24.17 4.23 -0.06
N ILE A 264 -24.59 5.09 -0.98
CA ILE A 264 -25.86 4.94 -1.69
C ILE A 264 -25.61 4.54 -3.14
N ASP A 265 -26.47 3.68 -3.65
CA ASP A 265 -26.51 3.24 -5.04
C ASP A 265 -27.86 3.65 -5.65
N LEU A 266 -27.85 4.20 -6.86
CA LEU A 266 -29.03 4.51 -7.65
C LEU A 266 -28.80 4.03 -9.08
N GLY A 267 -29.82 3.55 -9.76
CA GLY A 267 -29.64 3.04 -11.10
C GLY A 267 -30.93 2.69 -11.82
N GLY A 268 -30.74 2.21 -13.03
CA GLY A 268 -31.82 1.73 -13.88
C GLY A 268 -31.33 0.60 -14.76
N VAL A 269 -32.22 -0.34 -15.03
CA VAL A 269 -31.98 -1.47 -15.91
C VAL A 269 -33.02 -1.45 -17.01
N VAL A 270 -32.58 -1.65 -18.24
CA VAL A 270 -33.45 -1.89 -19.40
C VAL A 270 -33.05 -3.21 -20.02
N GLU A 271 -34.03 -4.04 -20.35
CA GLU A 271 -33.84 -5.30 -21.03
C GLU A 271 -34.70 -5.35 -22.27
N ILE A 272 -34.10 -5.78 -23.38
CA ILE A 272 -34.78 -6.03 -24.64
C ILE A 272 -34.45 -7.46 -25.05
N ALA A 273 -35.49 -8.25 -25.27
CA ALA A 273 -35.35 -9.67 -25.59
C ALA A 273 -36.22 -10.04 -26.80
N ARG A 274 -35.67 -10.87 -27.70
CA ARG A 274 -36.42 -11.47 -28.81
C ARG A 274 -35.99 -12.93 -28.98
N GLY A 275 -36.89 -13.85 -28.64
CA GLY A 275 -36.61 -15.29 -28.68
C GLY A 275 -35.49 -15.65 -27.68
N PRO A 276 -34.45 -16.39 -28.09
CA PRO A 276 -33.35 -16.78 -27.19
C PRO A 276 -32.30 -15.69 -26.98
N ILE A 277 -32.32 -14.60 -27.74
CA ILE A 277 -31.31 -13.54 -27.66
C ILE A 277 -31.90 -12.33 -26.95
N GLY A 278 -31.10 -11.70 -26.10
CA GLY A 278 -31.45 -10.41 -25.55
C GLY A 278 -30.23 -9.60 -25.12
N LEU A 279 -30.52 -8.36 -24.74
CA LEU A 279 -29.55 -7.43 -24.21
C LEU A 279 -30.14 -6.78 -22.97
N ARG A 280 -29.42 -6.89 -21.86
CA ARG A 280 -29.70 -6.12 -20.65
C ARG A 280 -28.66 -5.03 -20.49
N SER A 281 -29.09 -3.79 -20.30
CA SER A 281 -28.20 -2.66 -20.03
C SER A 281 -28.51 -2.08 -18.66
N ARG A 282 -27.47 -1.68 -17.91
CA ARG A 282 -27.60 -1.01 -16.61
C ARG A 282 -26.83 0.31 -16.61
N ILE A 283 -27.46 1.34 -16.06
CA ILE A 283 -26.78 2.56 -15.60
C ILE A 283 -26.80 2.59 -14.08
N GLY A 284 -25.69 2.96 -13.46
CA GLY A 284 -25.58 3.03 -12.02
C GLY A 284 -24.73 4.19 -11.56
N PHE A 285 -25.18 4.86 -10.50
CA PHE A 285 -24.50 5.91 -9.78
C PHE A 285 -24.30 5.46 -8.34
N ARG A 286 -23.10 5.64 -7.81
CA ARG A 286 -22.77 5.35 -6.42
C ARG A 286 -22.04 6.51 -5.78
N ARG A 287 -22.47 6.89 -4.58
CA ARG A 287 -21.78 7.89 -3.75
C ARG A 287 -21.44 7.29 -2.39
N GLY A 288 -20.15 7.20 -2.11
CA GLY A 288 -19.64 6.87 -0.78
C GLY A 288 -19.70 8.09 0.13
N PHE A 289 -19.90 7.86 1.42
CA PHE A 289 -19.80 8.89 2.44
C PHE A 289 -18.39 8.91 3.05
N ALA A 290 -18.06 10.03 3.68
CA ALA A 290 -16.79 10.18 4.37
C ALA A 290 -16.67 9.15 5.50
N SER A 291 -15.50 8.53 5.63
CA SER A 291 -15.18 7.61 6.71
C SER A 291 -13.75 7.77 7.18
N GLU A 292 -13.50 7.46 8.45
CA GLU A 292 -12.16 7.43 9.01
C GLU A 292 -11.40 6.19 8.54
N ARG A 293 -10.12 6.37 8.24
CA ARG A 293 -9.28 5.32 7.71
C ARG A 293 -7.82 5.52 8.09
N GLU A 294 -7.24 4.45 8.62
CA GLU A 294 -5.80 4.36 8.79
C GLU A 294 -5.13 4.16 7.43
N VAL A 295 -4.21 5.06 7.08
CA VAL A 295 -3.55 5.11 5.78
C VAL A 295 -2.15 5.69 5.92
N ARG A 296 -1.26 5.38 4.98
CA ARG A 296 0.05 6.04 4.87
C ARG A 296 -0.07 7.28 4.00
N ILE A 297 0.43 8.42 4.48
CA ILE A 297 0.45 9.67 3.69
C ILE A 297 1.42 9.49 2.51
N GLY A 298 0.90 9.60 1.30
CA GLY A 298 1.67 9.49 0.06
C GLY A 298 0.78 9.59 -1.17
N THR A 299 1.38 9.89 -2.32
CA THR A 299 0.64 9.96 -3.59
C THR A 299 0.33 8.56 -4.10
N VAL A 300 -0.56 8.47 -5.09
CA VAL A 300 -0.94 7.18 -5.68
C VAL A 300 0.24 6.46 -6.35
N ASP A 301 1.29 7.18 -6.76
CA ASP A 301 2.46 6.65 -7.45
C ASP A 301 3.57 6.17 -6.51
N GLU A 302 3.55 6.61 -5.24
CA GLU A 302 4.49 6.14 -4.22
C GLU A 302 4.12 4.71 -3.79
N LEU A 303 4.90 3.72 -4.26
CA LEU A 303 4.66 2.31 -3.92
C LEU A 303 5.10 1.97 -2.49
N LEU A 304 6.27 2.48 -2.06
CA LEU A 304 6.86 2.20 -0.76
C LEU A 304 6.74 3.43 0.15
N LEU A 305 5.81 3.35 1.10
CA LEU A 305 5.61 4.39 2.11
C LEU A 305 6.07 3.85 3.47
N PRO A 306 6.89 4.58 4.25
CA PRO A 306 7.37 4.09 5.53
C PRO A 306 6.25 3.98 6.57
N ALA A 307 6.44 3.11 7.57
CA ALA A 307 5.43 2.89 8.61
C ALA A 307 5.15 4.17 9.43
N SER A 308 6.17 5.03 9.59
CA SER A 308 6.06 6.34 10.25
C SER A 308 5.13 7.34 9.56
N ARG A 309 4.71 7.08 8.32
CA ARG A 309 3.70 7.90 7.61
C ARG A 309 2.26 7.44 7.86
N THR A 310 2.05 6.39 8.65
CA THR A 310 0.72 5.89 8.98
C THR A 310 0.00 6.87 9.91
N THR A 311 -1.22 7.24 9.56
CA THR A 311 -2.09 8.08 10.39
C THR A 311 -3.56 7.80 10.10
N LEU A 312 -4.45 8.28 10.97
CA LEU A 312 -5.89 8.19 10.80
C LEU A 312 -6.39 9.46 10.08
N LEU A 313 -6.93 9.30 8.87
CA LEU A 313 -7.48 10.39 8.07
C LEU A 313 -8.95 10.16 7.75
N GLN A 314 -9.65 11.23 7.42
CA GLN A 314 -10.99 11.16 6.84
C GLN A 314 -10.89 11.05 5.32
N ARG A 315 -11.37 9.93 4.77
CA ARG A 315 -11.45 9.68 3.34
C ARG A 315 -12.86 9.98 2.84
N THR A 316 -12.99 10.84 1.83
CA THR A 316 -14.23 11.00 1.07
C THR A 316 -14.06 10.39 -0.33
N PRO A 317 -14.74 9.26 -0.63
CA PRO A 317 -14.58 8.58 -1.90
C PRO A 317 -15.08 9.40 -3.07
N GLY A 318 -14.43 9.24 -4.22
CA GLY A 318 -14.95 9.73 -5.48
C GLY A 318 -16.30 9.11 -5.83
N THR A 319 -17.12 9.85 -6.56
CA THR A 319 -18.41 9.35 -7.05
C THR A 319 -18.19 8.39 -8.22
N LEU A 320 -18.90 7.27 -8.23
CA LEU A 320 -18.77 6.21 -9.24
C LEU A 320 -19.97 6.20 -10.19
N LEU A 321 -19.71 6.34 -11.49
CA LEU A 321 -20.66 6.11 -12.57
C LEU A 321 -20.33 4.79 -13.26
N ARG A 322 -21.34 3.97 -13.55
CA ARG A 322 -21.22 2.70 -14.25
C ARG A 322 -22.22 2.61 -15.38
N LEU A 323 -21.75 2.09 -16.52
CA LEU A 323 -22.55 1.72 -17.67
C LEU A 323 -22.22 0.26 -18.00
N GLU A 324 -23.23 -0.59 -18.02
CA GLU A 324 -23.06 -2.02 -18.22
C GLU A 324 -23.96 -2.51 -19.35
N ALA A 325 -23.45 -3.45 -20.14
CA ALA A 325 -24.17 -4.18 -21.16
C ALA A 325 -23.93 -5.68 -20.95
N PHE A 326 -25.03 -6.43 -20.97
CA PHE A 326 -25.08 -7.87 -20.77
C PHE A 326 -25.85 -8.52 -21.92
N PRO A 327 -25.22 -8.71 -23.10
CA PRO A 327 -25.81 -9.54 -24.14
C PRO A 327 -25.92 -10.97 -23.63
N TYR A 328 -27.02 -11.64 -23.93
CA TYR A 328 -27.22 -13.03 -23.53
C TYR A 328 -27.85 -13.87 -24.62
N LEU A 329 -27.52 -15.16 -24.57
CA LEU A 329 -28.09 -16.21 -25.39
C LEU A 329 -28.65 -17.30 -24.45
N ARG A 330 -29.97 -17.45 -24.44
CA ARG A 330 -30.65 -18.53 -23.75
C ARG A 330 -30.40 -19.83 -24.49
N ILE A 331 -29.71 -20.75 -23.82
CA ILE A 331 -29.34 -22.07 -24.35
C ILE A 331 -30.33 -23.16 -23.90
N ALA A 332 -31.03 -22.94 -22.79
CA ALA A 332 -32.15 -23.75 -22.32
C ALA A 332 -33.11 -22.87 -21.50
N ASP A 333 -34.30 -23.36 -21.15
CA ASP A 333 -35.35 -22.55 -20.51
C ASP A 333 -34.89 -21.76 -19.28
N HIS A 334 -33.99 -22.36 -18.49
CA HIS A 334 -33.45 -21.77 -17.27
C HIS A 334 -31.98 -21.39 -17.39
N PHE A 335 -31.32 -21.58 -18.54
CA PHE A 335 -29.89 -21.35 -18.69
C PHE A 335 -29.57 -20.37 -19.82
N ALA A 336 -28.68 -19.42 -19.54
CA ALA A 336 -28.18 -18.47 -20.51
C ALA A 336 -26.65 -18.32 -20.43
N LEU A 337 -26.03 -18.19 -21.60
CA LEU A 337 -24.69 -17.65 -21.74
C LEU A 337 -24.78 -16.13 -21.74
N VAL A 338 -23.96 -15.45 -20.95
CA VAL A 338 -24.00 -14.00 -20.77
C VAL A 338 -22.63 -13.41 -21.04
N GLY A 339 -22.55 -12.44 -21.95
CA GLY A 339 -21.39 -11.57 -22.08
C GLY A 339 -21.51 -10.39 -21.12
N THR A 340 -20.38 -9.82 -20.72
CA THR A 340 -20.33 -8.59 -19.91
C THR A 340 -19.43 -7.57 -20.58
N ALA A 341 -19.92 -6.33 -20.71
CA ALA A 341 -19.11 -5.16 -20.95
C ALA A 341 -19.50 -4.07 -19.94
N ARG A 342 -18.56 -3.63 -19.11
CA ARG A 342 -18.77 -2.64 -18.06
C ARG A 342 -17.78 -1.51 -18.23
N TRP A 343 -18.28 -0.33 -18.52
CA TRP A 343 -17.53 0.90 -18.38
C TRP A 343 -17.79 1.52 -17.01
N MET A 344 -16.75 2.04 -16.38
CA MET A 344 -16.85 2.75 -15.12
C MET A 344 -15.97 3.98 -15.09
N HIS A 345 -16.45 5.03 -14.43
CA HIS A 345 -15.69 6.22 -14.09
C HIS A 345 -15.87 6.54 -12.61
N GLU A 346 -14.76 6.65 -11.90
CA GLU A 346 -14.71 7.06 -10.51
C GLU A 346 -14.03 8.43 -10.42
N GLY A 347 -14.67 9.35 -9.72
CA GLY A 347 -14.12 10.67 -9.43
C GLY A 347 -12.92 10.60 -8.49
N GLU A 348 -12.34 11.76 -8.23
CA GLU A 348 -11.22 11.88 -7.31
C GLU A 348 -11.66 11.61 -5.86
N THR A 349 -10.81 10.91 -5.10
CA THR A 349 -10.97 10.74 -3.66
C THR A 349 -10.31 11.91 -2.96
N SER A 350 -11.00 12.54 -2.01
CA SER A 350 -10.39 13.59 -1.18
C SER A 350 -10.05 13.07 0.20
N TRP A 351 -9.01 13.64 0.80
CA TRP A 351 -8.52 13.31 2.13
C TRP A 351 -8.45 14.57 2.98
N SER A 352 -8.83 14.44 4.25
CA SER A 352 -8.72 15.51 5.23
C SER A 352 -8.31 14.96 6.59
N GLU A 353 -7.76 15.83 7.42
CA GLU A 353 -7.48 15.51 8.82
C GLU A 353 -8.76 15.16 9.56
N THR A 354 -8.67 14.21 10.49
CA THR A 354 -9.74 13.99 11.45
C THR A 354 -9.71 15.15 12.47
N LEU A 355 -10.89 15.69 12.81
CA LEU A 355 -11.00 16.80 13.75
C LEU A 355 -10.21 16.54 15.05
N GLY A 356 -9.27 17.43 15.37
CA GLY A 356 -8.45 17.36 16.58
C GLY A 356 -7.19 16.50 16.47
N THR A 357 -6.85 16.00 15.27
CA THR A 357 -5.58 15.29 15.02
C THR A 357 -4.69 16.14 14.11
N THR A 358 -3.48 16.47 14.57
CA THR A 358 -2.43 16.99 13.69
C THR A 358 -1.59 15.80 13.23
N PRO A 359 -1.40 15.58 11.92
CA PRO A 359 -0.52 14.52 11.43
C PRO A 359 0.89 14.76 11.98
N THR A 360 1.39 13.82 12.77
CA THR A 360 2.81 13.74 13.15
C THR A 360 3.66 13.20 12.00
N SER A 361 3.02 12.68 10.94
CA SER A 361 3.63 12.07 9.78
C SER A 361 3.89 13.08 8.66
N GLY A 362 5.12 13.13 8.15
CA GLY A 362 5.48 13.97 7.01
C GLY A 362 4.74 13.57 5.71
N GLY A 363 4.46 14.55 4.86
CA GLY A 363 3.76 14.39 3.58
C GLY A 363 2.71 15.48 3.36
N VAL A 364 2.11 15.53 2.16
CA VAL A 364 1.06 16.52 1.81
C VAL A 364 -0.27 15.80 1.62
N ILE A 365 -1.19 15.92 2.58
CA ILE A 365 -2.51 15.26 2.53
C ILE A 365 -3.28 15.63 1.25
N ALA A 366 -3.20 16.89 0.83
CA ALA A 366 -3.87 17.37 -0.37
C ALA A 366 -3.45 16.58 -1.64
N ALA A 367 -2.20 16.12 -1.72
CA ALA A 367 -1.68 15.39 -2.86
C ALA A 367 -2.14 13.91 -2.90
N MET A 368 -2.75 13.39 -1.82
CA MET A 368 -3.22 11.99 -1.77
C MET A 368 -4.44 11.73 -2.66
N GLY A 369 -5.18 12.78 -3.04
CA GLY A 369 -6.28 12.67 -3.98
C GLY A 369 -5.84 12.65 -5.43
N GLU A 370 -4.67 13.24 -5.72
CA GLU A 370 -4.16 13.37 -7.07
C GLU A 370 -3.95 12.00 -7.73
N GLY A 371 -4.42 11.87 -8.96
CA GLY A 371 -4.34 10.61 -9.70
C GLY A 371 -5.24 9.49 -9.17
N THR A 372 -6.19 9.75 -8.26
CA THR A 372 -7.12 8.70 -7.79
C THR A 372 -8.35 8.54 -8.69
N SER A 373 -8.71 9.56 -9.48
CA SER A 373 -9.80 9.44 -10.46
C SER A 373 -9.42 8.46 -11.56
N ARG A 374 -10.32 7.53 -11.87
CA ARG A 374 -10.03 6.44 -12.82
C ARG A 374 -11.18 6.15 -13.76
N ARG A 375 -10.83 5.57 -14.90
CA ARG A 375 -11.77 4.98 -15.86
C ARG A 375 -11.32 3.58 -16.20
N ALA A 376 -12.28 2.69 -16.41
CA ALA A 376 -12.00 1.32 -16.77
C ALA A 376 -13.10 0.72 -17.63
N LEU A 377 -12.68 -0.14 -18.55
CA LEU A 377 -13.53 -1.04 -19.31
C LEU A 377 -13.20 -2.48 -18.88
N VAL A 378 -14.21 -3.18 -18.39
CA VAL A 378 -14.14 -4.57 -17.99
C VAL A 378 -14.99 -5.39 -18.97
N VAL A 379 -14.44 -6.49 -19.44
CA VAL A 379 -15.14 -7.44 -20.31
C VAL A 379 -15.15 -8.82 -19.68
N GLY A 380 -16.16 -9.62 -19.98
CA GLY A 380 -16.28 -10.95 -19.39
C GLY A 380 -17.32 -11.82 -20.06
N LEU A 381 -17.40 -13.04 -19.54
CA LEU A 381 -18.35 -14.06 -19.93
C LEU A 381 -18.81 -14.81 -18.68
N GLY A 382 -20.04 -15.27 -18.68
CA GLY A 382 -20.61 -16.05 -17.61
C GLY A 382 -21.78 -16.90 -18.03
N LEU A 383 -22.24 -17.70 -17.08
CA LEU A 383 -23.44 -18.50 -17.14
C LEU A 383 -24.43 -17.95 -16.13
N SER A 384 -25.71 -17.92 -16.52
CA SER A 384 -26.81 -17.60 -15.65
C SER A 384 -27.81 -18.75 -15.65
N TYR A 385 -28.27 -19.09 -14.45
CA TYR A 385 -29.35 -20.01 -14.20
C TYR A 385 -30.48 -19.29 -13.46
N ALA A 386 -31.72 -19.39 -13.96
CA ALA A 386 -32.89 -18.80 -13.31
C ALA A 386 -34.06 -19.76 -13.38
N HIS A 387 -34.54 -20.20 -12.21
CA HIS A 387 -35.65 -21.13 -12.08
C HIS A 387 -36.79 -20.46 -11.30
N ASP A 388 -38.00 -20.51 -11.84
CA ASP A 388 -39.21 -19.85 -11.31
C ASP A 388 -39.79 -20.54 -10.06
N GLY A 389 -39.24 -21.71 -9.72
CA GLY A 389 -39.57 -22.49 -8.54
C GLY A 389 -40.61 -23.58 -8.81
N VAL A 390 -41.16 -23.71 -10.01
CA VAL A 390 -42.13 -24.79 -10.31
C VAL A 390 -41.39 -26.03 -10.78
N ASN A 391 -41.42 -27.12 -10.01
CA ASN A 391 -40.76 -28.36 -10.44
C ASN A 391 -41.57 -29.06 -11.56
N ARG A 392 -40.99 -30.11 -12.17
CA ARG A 392 -41.69 -30.92 -13.20
C ARG A 392 -42.99 -31.56 -12.73
N GLU A 393 -43.18 -31.71 -11.42
CA GLU A 393 -44.36 -32.29 -10.78
C GLU A 393 -45.41 -31.23 -10.40
N GLY A 394 -45.15 -29.95 -10.71
CA GLY A 394 -46.04 -28.82 -10.40
C GLY A 394 -45.95 -28.30 -8.97
N GLU A 395 -45.07 -28.86 -8.12
CA GLU A 395 -44.81 -28.34 -6.78
C GLU A 395 -44.07 -27.01 -6.85
N ARG A 396 -44.59 -26.02 -6.12
CA ARG A 396 -44.04 -24.68 -6.05
C ARG A 396 -42.98 -24.60 -4.95
N ARG A 397 -41.71 -24.65 -5.35
CA ARG A 397 -40.53 -24.36 -4.52
C ARG A 397 -40.14 -22.88 -4.62
N MET A 398 -39.15 -22.47 -3.83
CA MET A 398 -38.63 -21.11 -3.91
C MET A 398 -37.91 -20.90 -5.25
N PRO A 399 -38.19 -19.81 -5.98
CA PRO A 399 -37.40 -19.44 -7.14
C PRO A 399 -35.94 -19.20 -6.75
N VAL A 400 -35.03 -19.61 -7.64
CA VAL A 400 -33.59 -19.55 -7.42
C VAL A 400 -32.91 -18.98 -8.66
N GLU A 401 -31.96 -18.09 -8.42
CA GLU A 401 -31.01 -17.65 -9.43
C GLU A 401 -29.60 -18.05 -9.01
N ALA A 402 -28.84 -18.57 -9.96
CA ALA A 402 -27.42 -18.83 -9.80
C ALA A 402 -26.65 -18.24 -10.98
N GLY A 403 -25.40 -17.89 -10.76
CA GLY A 403 -24.56 -17.39 -11.84
C GLY A 403 -23.08 -17.59 -11.56
N LEU A 404 -22.33 -17.80 -12.63
CA LEU A 404 -20.87 -17.84 -12.61
C LEU A 404 -20.38 -16.87 -13.67
N GLY A 405 -19.41 -16.03 -13.35
CA GLY A 405 -18.84 -15.09 -14.31
C GLY A 405 -17.34 -14.93 -14.11
N ILE A 406 -16.63 -14.75 -15.21
CA ILE A 406 -15.21 -14.41 -15.26
C ILE A 406 -15.08 -13.09 -16.00
N GLU A 407 -14.46 -12.11 -15.36
CA GLU A 407 -14.30 -10.75 -15.87
C GLU A 407 -12.82 -10.34 -15.83
N ARG A 408 -12.37 -9.59 -16.85
CA ARG A 408 -11.01 -9.04 -16.93
C ARG A 408 -11.05 -7.57 -17.33
N LEU A 409 -10.11 -6.79 -16.80
CA LEU A 409 -9.84 -5.43 -17.26
C LEU A 409 -9.34 -5.45 -18.71
N ALA A 410 -10.05 -4.79 -19.61
CA ALA A 410 -9.68 -4.64 -21.02
C ALA A 410 -8.89 -3.35 -21.27
N ALA A 411 -9.30 -2.25 -20.63
CA ALA A 411 -8.63 -0.96 -20.75
C ALA A 411 -8.84 -0.14 -19.47
N SER A 412 -7.88 0.72 -19.14
CA SER A 412 -7.98 1.69 -18.06
C SER A 412 -7.20 2.95 -18.38
N SER A 413 -7.59 4.07 -17.77
CA SER A 413 -6.89 5.35 -17.91
C SER A 413 -7.10 6.20 -16.66
N GLY A 414 -6.18 7.14 -16.43
CA GLY A 414 -6.15 7.94 -15.21
C GLY A 414 -5.48 7.16 -14.08
N GLY A 415 -6.11 7.15 -12.92
CA GLY A 415 -5.61 6.50 -11.71
C GLY A 415 -5.46 4.98 -11.79
N LEU A 416 -4.87 4.42 -10.74
CA LEU A 416 -4.53 3.01 -10.68
C LEU A 416 -5.78 2.11 -10.67
N VAL A 417 -5.83 1.23 -11.67
CA VAL A 417 -6.82 0.16 -11.79
C VAL A 417 -6.07 -1.17 -11.79
N ALA A 418 -6.32 -2.01 -10.80
CA ALA A 418 -5.71 -3.33 -10.75
C ALA A 418 -6.12 -4.16 -11.97
N ALA A 419 -5.13 -4.60 -12.75
CA ALA A 419 -5.32 -5.56 -13.84
C ALA A 419 -5.62 -6.95 -13.25
N ARG A 420 -6.88 -7.18 -12.89
CA ARG A 420 -7.31 -8.40 -12.20
C ARG A 420 -8.22 -9.27 -13.05
N LEU A 421 -8.11 -10.58 -12.86
CA LEU A 421 -9.13 -11.55 -13.21
C LEU A 421 -10.10 -11.66 -12.02
N THR A 422 -11.38 -11.41 -12.24
CA THR A 422 -12.41 -11.50 -11.21
C THR A 422 -13.34 -12.66 -11.50
N THR A 423 -13.41 -13.61 -10.57
CA THR A 423 -14.40 -14.69 -10.61
C THR A 423 -15.54 -14.37 -9.66
N THR A 424 -16.76 -14.35 -10.19
CA THR A 424 -17.98 -14.08 -9.42
C THR A 424 -18.89 -15.30 -9.42
N LEU A 425 -19.24 -15.77 -8.22
CA LEU A 425 -20.30 -16.73 -8.01
C LEU A 425 -21.49 -16.01 -7.38
N ARG A 426 -22.69 -16.18 -7.92
CA ARG A 426 -23.92 -15.60 -7.38
C ARG A 426 -24.92 -16.69 -7.09
N PHE A 427 -25.57 -16.59 -5.94
CA PHE A 427 -26.71 -17.42 -5.57
C PHE A 427 -27.74 -16.53 -4.87
N ARG A 428 -28.98 -16.56 -5.35
CA ARG A 428 -30.07 -15.77 -4.78
C ARG A 428 -31.34 -16.59 -4.71
N VAL A 429 -32.01 -16.48 -3.57
CA VAL A 429 -33.32 -17.10 -3.33
C VAL A 429 -34.39 -16.02 -3.23
N TYR A 430 -35.53 -16.28 -3.83
CA TYR A 430 -36.66 -15.34 -3.89
C TYR A 430 -37.86 -15.84 -3.10
N LYS A 431 -38.58 -14.92 -2.45
CA LYS A 431 -39.89 -15.18 -1.85
C LYS A 431 -40.86 -14.04 -2.15
N ARG A 432 -42.09 -14.33 -2.56
CA ARG A 432 -43.17 -13.33 -2.62
C ARG A 432 -43.90 -13.29 -1.28
N LEU A 433 -44.09 -12.10 -0.71
CA LEU A 433 -44.82 -11.94 0.55
C LEU A 433 -46.32 -12.16 0.39
N PHE A 434 -46.88 -11.75 -0.74
CA PHE A 434 -48.31 -11.86 -1.03
C PHE A 434 -48.49 -12.68 -2.33
N SER A 435 -49.05 -13.88 -2.21
CA SER A 435 -49.57 -14.63 -3.37
C SER A 435 -51.05 -14.33 -3.51
N ARG A 436 -51.49 -13.89 -4.69
CA ARG A 436 -52.81 -14.27 -5.18
C ARG A 436 -52.69 -15.60 -5.89
#